data_AF-A0A645I926-F1
#
_entry.id   AF-A0A645I926-F1
#
_cell.length_a   1.000
_cell.length_b   1.000
_cell.length_c   1.000
_cell.angle_alpha   90.00
_cell.angle_beta   90.00
_cell.angle_gamma   90.00
#
_symmetry.space_group_name_H-M   'P 1'
#
loop_
_entity.id
_entity.type
_entity.pdbx_description
1 polymer ?
#
loop_
_entity_poly.entity_id
_entity_poly.type
_entity_poly.pdbx_seq_one_letter_code
_entity_poly.pdbx_strand_id
1 'polypeptide(L)'
;MLLNYKKLDVLNLSDEHAISLGLNLNKERKKFLYYVVILAGAATAFAGNVGFIGLISPHIARKLIGSYHKNVLVISGIISSIIILFADAVTRNLFSPIEIPVGITISIFGVPYFIYLIMKEK
;
A
#
# COMPACT_ATOMS: atom_id res chain seq x y z
N MET A 1 -11.34 -1.04 -7.09
CA MET A 1 -11.32 -0.96 -5.61
C MET A 1 -12.15 0.19 -5.05
N LEU A 2 -11.90 1.44 -5.49
CA LEU A 2 -12.58 2.64 -4.98
C LEU A 2 -14.11 2.64 -5.09
N LEU A 3 -14.71 2.03 -6.13
CA LEU A 3 -16.17 1.94 -6.28
C LEU A 3 -16.83 0.95 -5.28
N ASN A 4 -16.08 -0.05 -4.79
CA ASN A 4 -16.58 -1.09 -3.89
C ASN A 4 -16.04 -0.92 -2.45
N TYR A 5 -15.67 0.30 -2.05
CA TYR A 5 -15.05 0.56 -0.74
C TYR A 5 -15.87 0.05 0.45
N LYS A 6 -17.21 0.16 0.40
CA LYS A 6 -18.10 -0.34 1.45
C LYS A 6 -17.98 -1.85 1.65
N LYS A 7 -17.81 -2.62 0.57
CA LYS A 7 -17.60 -4.07 0.66
C LYS A 7 -16.23 -4.40 1.25
N LEU A 8 -15.23 -3.55 0.99
CA LEU A 8 -13.90 -3.69 1.57
C LEU A 8 -13.91 -3.37 3.08
N ASP A 9 -14.70 -2.38 3.50
CA ASP A 9 -14.95 -2.10 4.92
C ASP A 9 -15.65 -3.28 5.61
N VAL A 10 -16.64 -3.90 4.95
CA VAL A 10 -17.33 -5.09 5.50
C VAL A 10 -16.42 -6.32 5.54
N LEU A 11 -15.53 -6.50 4.58
CA LEU A 11 -14.52 -7.56 4.60
C LEU A 11 -13.48 -7.38 5.73
N ASN A 12 -13.40 -6.19 6.32
CA ASN A 12 -12.52 -5.90 7.44
C ASN A 12 -13.17 -6.19 8.80
N LEU A 13 -14.47 -6.48 8.83
CA LEU A 13 -15.18 -7.04 9.98
C LEU A 13 -14.90 -8.56 10.07
N SER A 14 -15.28 -9.17 11.20
CA SER A 14 -15.23 -10.63 11.33
C SER A 14 -16.05 -11.33 10.25
N ASP A 15 -15.63 -12.53 9.85
CA ASP A 15 -16.29 -13.30 8.79
C ASP A 15 -17.77 -13.55 9.10
N GLU A 16 -18.12 -13.74 10.38
CA GLU A 16 -19.51 -13.86 10.84
C GLU A 16 -20.35 -12.61 10.55
N HIS A 17 -19.83 -11.42 10.85
CA HIS A 17 -20.53 -10.16 10.58
C HIS A 17 -20.67 -9.91 9.07
N ALA A 18 -19.64 -10.21 8.28
CA ALA A 18 -19.70 -10.06 6.84
C ALA A 18 -20.72 -11.01 6.19
N ILE A 19 -20.79 -12.26 6.62
CA ILE A 19 -21.80 -13.23 6.13
C ILE A 19 -23.21 -12.77 6.51
N SER A 20 -23.41 -12.28 7.74
CA SER A 20 -24.71 -11.81 8.22
C SER A 20 -25.27 -10.63 7.41
N LEU A 21 -24.39 -9.83 6.79
CA LEU A 21 -24.74 -8.73 5.89
C LEU A 21 -25.03 -9.18 4.45
N GLY A 22 -25.11 -10.50 4.20
CA GLY A 22 -25.42 -11.08 2.90
C GLY A 22 -24.24 -11.09 1.92
N LEU A 23 -23.02 -10.90 2.43
CA LEU A 23 -21.83 -10.78 1.62
C LEU A 23 -21.21 -12.16 1.35
N ASN A 24 -21.07 -12.51 0.06
CA ASN A 24 -20.34 -13.72 -0.32
C ASN A 24 -18.82 -13.46 -0.24
N LEU A 25 -18.25 -13.76 0.93
CA LEU A 25 -16.84 -13.56 1.26
C LEU A 25 -15.89 -14.08 0.16
N ASN A 26 -16.07 -15.33 -0.25
CA ASN A 26 -15.19 -15.97 -1.24
C ASN A 26 -15.23 -15.26 -2.60
N LYS A 27 -16.41 -14.85 -3.05
CA LYS A 27 -16.57 -14.16 -4.33
C LYS A 27 -15.92 -12.78 -4.32
N GLU A 28 -16.13 -12.00 -3.25
CA GLU A 28 -15.56 -10.66 -3.15
C GLU A 28 -14.05 -10.69 -2.90
N ARG A 29 -13.54 -11.59 -2.04
CA ARG A 29 -12.09 -11.79 -1.85
C ARG A 29 -11.40 -12.12 -3.17
N LYS A 30 -11.93 -13.07 -3.96
CA LYS A 30 -11.40 -13.39 -5.29
C LYS A 30 -11.42 -12.18 -6.22
N LYS A 31 -12.53 -11.43 -6.24
CA LYS A 31 -12.66 -10.22 -7.07
C LYS A 31 -11.62 -9.16 -6.72
N PHE A 32 -11.40 -8.89 -5.44
CA PHE A 32 -10.37 -7.95 -5.00
C PHE A 32 -8.96 -8.46 -5.29
N LEU A 33 -8.70 -9.77 -5.12
CA LEU A 33 -7.43 -10.38 -5.47
C LEU A 33 -7.11 -10.19 -6.97
N TYR A 34 -8.09 -10.42 -7.86
CA TYR A 34 -7.92 -10.15 -9.29
C TYR A 34 -7.53 -8.69 -9.58
N TYR A 35 -8.20 -7.72 -8.94
CA TYR A 35 -7.83 -6.32 -9.11
C TYR A 35 -6.42 -6.01 -8.60
N VAL A 36 -6.04 -6.54 -7.43
CA VAL A 36 -4.71 -6.32 -6.86
C VAL A 36 -3.63 -6.93 -7.73
N VAL A 37 -3.81 -8.16 -8.22
CA VAL A 37 -2.84 -8.83 -9.09
C VAL A 37 -2.61 -8.06 -10.38
N ILE A 38 -3.69 -7.60 -11.05
CA ILE A 38 -3.56 -6.83 -12.29
C ILE A 38 -2.86 -5.49 -12.05
N LEU A 39 -3.26 -4.76 -11.01
CA LEU A 39 -2.68 -3.45 -10.70
C LEU A 39 -1.23 -3.55 -10.24
N ALA A 40 -0.93 -4.47 -9.32
CA ALA A 40 0.44 -4.70 -8.85
C ALA A 40 1.31 -5.22 -9.99
N GLY A 41 0.85 -6.20 -10.75
CA GLY A 41 1.60 -6.74 -11.90
C GLY A 41 1.93 -5.68 -12.94
N ALA A 42 0.95 -4.86 -13.32
CA ALA A 42 1.18 -3.74 -14.23
C ALA A 42 2.19 -2.74 -13.65
N ALA A 43 2.03 -2.32 -12.40
CA ALA A 43 2.94 -1.37 -11.77
C ALA A 43 4.39 -1.89 -11.71
N THR A 44 4.59 -3.15 -11.30
CA THR A 44 5.93 -3.76 -11.19
C THR A 44 6.57 -3.99 -12.57
N ALA A 45 5.77 -4.27 -13.60
CA ALA A 45 6.27 -4.43 -14.97
C ALA A 45 6.85 -3.11 -15.54
N PHE A 46 6.25 -1.97 -15.19
CA PHE A 46 6.74 -0.65 -15.63
C PHE A 46 7.83 -0.07 -14.73
N ALA A 47 7.65 -0.12 -13.41
CA ALA A 47 8.52 0.56 -12.44
C ALA A 47 9.61 -0.35 -11.84
N GLY A 48 9.59 -1.65 -12.13
CA GLY A 48 10.43 -2.63 -11.45
C GLY A 48 9.93 -2.94 -10.02
N ASN A 49 10.72 -3.72 -9.28
CA ASN A 49 10.35 -4.15 -7.93
C ASN A 49 10.55 -3.02 -6.91
N VAL A 50 9.45 -2.49 -6.36
CA VAL A 50 9.46 -1.48 -5.29
C VAL A 50 8.84 -2.09 -4.03
N GLY A 51 9.71 -2.45 -3.08
CA GLY A 51 9.31 -3.00 -1.77
C GLY A 51 8.91 -1.92 -0.75
N PHE A 52 8.29 -2.36 0.35
CA PHE A 52 7.95 -1.58 1.56
C PHE A 52 6.90 -0.47 1.41
N ILE A 53 6.78 0.18 0.25
CA ILE A 53 5.86 1.31 0.05
C ILE A 53 4.39 0.91 0.30
N GLY A 54 4.04 -0.33 -0.08
CA GLY A 54 2.70 -0.90 0.12
C GLY A 54 2.35 -1.21 1.58
N LEU A 55 3.34 -1.19 2.48
CA LEU A 55 3.13 -1.35 3.93
C LEU A 55 3.12 0.00 4.64
N ILE A 56 4.10 0.85 4.31
CA ILE A 56 4.31 2.15 4.96
C ILE A 56 3.17 3.11 4.62
N SER A 57 2.85 3.26 3.33
CA SER A 57 1.89 4.25 2.87
C SER A 57 0.48 4.09 3.46
N PRO A 58 -0.16 2.90 3.43
CA PRO A 58 -1.49 2.74 4.03
C PRO A 58 -1.49 2.91 5.55
N HIS A 59 -0.38 2.58 6.23
CA HIS A 59 -0.27 2.80 7.67
C HIS A 59 -0.24 4.30 8.01
N ILE A 60 0.57 5.09 7.30
CA ILE A 60 0.61 6.55 7.44
C ILE A 60 -0.77 7.14 7.10
N ALA A 61 -1.39 6.70 6.01
CA ALA A 61 -2.72 7.15 5.61
C ALA A 61 -3.74 6.90 6.74
N ARG A 62 -3.80 5.68 7.29
CA ARG A 62 -4.71 5.34 8.39
C ARG A 62 -4.50 6.23 9.62
N LYS A 63 -3.26 6.57 9.94
CA LYS A 63 -2.93 7.46 11.06
C LYS A 63 -3.37 8.91 10.84
N LEU A 64 -3.36 9.40 9.59
CA LEU A 64 -3.70 10.77 9.24
C LEU A 64 -5.20 11.02 9.12
N ILE A 65 -5.94 10.09 8.52
CA ILE A 65 -7.36 10.28 8.13
C ILE A 65 -8.33 9.25 8.72
N GLY A 66 -7.84 8.31 9.53
CA GLY A 66 -8.62 7.24 10.13
C GLY A 66 -8.78 5.99 9.25
N SER A 67 -9.67 5.08 9.66
CA SER A 67 -9.71 3.70 9.15
C SER A 67 -10.63 3.46 7.94
N TYR A 68 -11.34 4.48 7.45
CA TYR A 68 -12.29 4.33 6.34
C TYR A 68 -11.57 4.05 5.00
N HIS A 69 -11.83 2.89 4.38
CA HIS A 69 -11.06 2.43 3.22
C HIS A 69 -11.13 3.36 2.01
N LYS A 70 -12.24 4.07 1.81
CA LYS A 70 -12.36 5.05 0.71
C LYS A 70 -11.23 6.08 0.75
N ASN A 71 -11.04 6.68 1.93
CA ASN A 71 -10.08 7.76 2.09
C ASN A 71 -8.67 7.17 2.18
N VAL A 72 -8.50 6.03 2.87
CA VAL A 72 -7.21 5.34 2.99
C VAL A 72 -6.63 4.99 1.62
N LEU A 73 -7.43 4.43 0.70
CA LEU A 73 -6.96 4.05 -0.63
C LEU A 73 -6.45 5.25 -1.46
N VAL A 74 -7.12 6.41 -1.37
CA VAL A 74 -6.71 7.62 -2.11
C VAL A 74 -5.48 8.24 -1.48
N ILE A 75 -5.51 8.45 -0.16
CA ILE A 75 -4.42 9.10 0.57
C ILE A 75 -3.16 8.24 0.56
N SER A 76 -3.27 6.91 0.65
CA SER A 76 -2.11 6.03 0.50
C SER A 76 -1.52 6.09 -0.90
N GLY A 77 -2.34 6.27 -1.93
CA GLY A 77 -1.83 6.50 -3.30
C GLY A 77 -0.96 7.75 -3.33
N ILE A 78 -1.50 8.88 -2.86
CA ILE A 78 -0.81 10.18 -2.85
C ILE A 78 0.48 10.13 -2.01
N ILE A 79 0.43 9.58 -0.80
CA ILE A 79 1.60 9.45 0.08
C ILE A 79 2.69 8.62 -0.61
N SER A 80 2.32 7.49 -1.22
CA SER A 80 3.30 6.65 -1.92
C SER A 80 3.94 7.36 -3.10
N SER A 81 3.17 8.11 -3.90
CA SER A 81 3.69 8.89 -5.02
C SER A 81 4.70 9.96 -4.56
N ILE A 82 4.40 10.65 -3.46
CA ILE A 82 5.31 11.66 -2.88
C ILE A 82 6.62 11.02 -2.42
N ILE A 83 6.55 9.91 -1.69
CA ILE A 83 7.74 9.20 -1.19
C ILE A 83 8.60 8.69 -2.36
N ILE A 84 7.98 8.09 -3.38
CA ILE A 84 8.70 7.57 -4.54
C ILE A 84 9.36 8.71 -5.32
N LEU A 85 8.66 9.82 -5.56
CA LEU A 85 9.22 10.98 -6.26
C LEU A 85 10.42 11.58 -5.52
N PHE A 86 10.31 11.69 -4.20
CA PHE A 86 11.39 12.19 -3.35
C PHE A 86 12.58 11.23 -3.37
N ALA A 87 12.34 9.93 -3.28
CA ALA A 87 13.39 8.92 -3.35
C ALA A 87 14.09 8.91 -4.71
N ASP A 88 13.36 9.04 -5.82
CA ASP A 88 13.92 9.14 -7.17
C ASP A 88 14.80 10.40 -7.32
N ALA A 89 14.30 11.55 -6.84
CA ALA A 89 15.06 12.81 -6.87
C ALA A 89 16.36 12.73 -6.06
N VAL A 90 16.31 12.18 -4.83
CA VAL A 90 17.51 12.00 -3.99
C VAL A 90 18.48 11.04 -4.65
N THR A 91 17.99 9.93 -5.19
CA THR A 91 18.83 8.90 -5.79
C THR A 91 19.59 9.43 -7.01
N ARG A 92 18.91 10.17 -7.89
CA ARG A 92 19.52 10.76 -9.09
C ARG A 92 20.54 11.87 -8.78
N ASN A 93 20.30 12.67 -7.75
CA ASN A 93 21.20 13.79 -7.40
C ASN A 93 22.42 13.34 -6.60
N LEU A 94 22.27 12.39 -5.67
CA LEU A 94 23.34 12.03 -4.73
C LEU A 94 24.32 10.99 -5.28
N PHE A 95 23.89 10.17 -6.25
CA PHE A 95 24.67 9.03 -6.76
C PHE A 95 25.09 9.15 -8.23
N SER A 96 24.90 10.31 -8.87
CA SER A 96 25.36 10.52 -10.25
C SER A 96 26.87 10.26 -10.38
N PRO A 97 27.34 9.45 -11.36
CA PRO A 97 26.64 8.92 -12.54
C PRO A 97 26.01 7.51 -12.38
N ILE A 98 26.04 6.93 -11.19
CA ILE A 98 25.50 5.59 -10.91
C ILE A 98 23.99 5.67 -10.68
N GLU A 99 23.22 4.99 -11.52
CA GLU A 99 21.78 4.88 -11.36
C GLU A 99 21.42 3.76 -10.37
N ILE A 100 21.01 4.15 -9.15
CA ILE A 100 20.50 3.21 -8.17
C ILE A 100 18.97 3.08 -8.34
N PRO A 101 18.41 1.85 -8.37
CA PRO A 101 16.98 1.64 -8.35
C PRO A 101 16.30 2.28 -7.14
N VAL A 102 15.25 3.06 -7.38
CA VAL A 102 14.50 3.77 -6.32
C VAL A 102 13.99 2.84 -5.22
N GLY A 103 13.66 1.59 -5.55
CA GLY A 103 13.22 0.58 -4.59
C GLY A 103 14.27 0.24 -3.54
N ILE A 104 15.57 0.29 -3.90
CA ILE A 104 16.67 0.05 -2.97
C ILE A 104 16.77 1.23 -2.00
N THR A 105 16.74 2.46 -2.52
CA THR A 105 16.75 3.69 -1.71
C THR A 105 15.61 3.71 -0.70
N ILE A 106 14.40 3.35 -1.14
CA ILE A 106 13.23 3.27 -0.25
C ILE A 106 13.42 2.18 0.81
N SER A 107 14.00 1.02 0.46
CA SER A 107 14.19 -0.09 1.40
C SER A 107 15.14 0.25 2.55
N ILE A 108 16.16 1.10 2.30
CA ILE A 108 17.10 1.57 3.33
C ILE A 108 16.35 2.29 4.46
N PHE A 109 15.33 3.09 4.14
CA PHE A 109 14.51 3.77 5.14
C PHE A 109 13.32 2.92 5.60
N GLY A 110 12.79 2.08 4.72
CA GLY A 110 11.60 1.28 4.98
C GLY A 110 11.83 0.16 5.99
N VAL A 111 12.98 -0.52 5.93
CA VAL A 111 13.32 -1.60 6.88
C VAL A 111 13.43 -1.10 8.32
N PRO A 112 14.20 -0.04 8.64
CA PRO A 112 14.25 0.52 9.99
C PRO A 112 12.89 0.99 10.50
N TYR A 113 12.10 1.65 9.63
CA TYR A 113 10.76 2.12 10.00
C TYR A 113 9.83 0.95 10.33
N PHE A 114 9.88 -0.12 9.54
CA PHE A 114 9.08 -1.32 9.77
C PHE A 114 9.47 -2.03 11.07
N ILE A 115 10.77 -2.16 11.36
CA ILE A 115 11.27 -2.69 12.63
C ILE A 115 10.79 -1.84 13.80
N TYR A 116 10.91 -0.52 13.69
CA TYR A 116 10.42 0.42 14.71
C TYR A 116 8.92 0.25 14.96
N LEU A 117 8.12 0.08 13.90
CA LEU A 117 6.68 -0.12 14.02
C LEU A 117 6.35 -1.41 14.78
N ILE A 118 7.00 -2.52 14.42
CA ILE A 118 6.83 -3.82 15.11
C ILE A 118 7.20 -3.71 16.60
N MET A 119 8.28 -2.99 16.91
CA MET A 119 8.69 -2.80 18.31
C MET A 119 7.69 -1.97 19.12
N LYS A 120 6.93 -1.09 18.46
CA LYS A 120 5.96 -0.20 19.10
C LYS A 120 4.56 -0.83 19.25
N GLU A 121 4.23 -1.80 18.40
CA GLU A 121 2.96 -2.56 18.46
C GLU A 121 3.02 -3.77 19.41
N LYS A 122 4.09 -3.89 20.20
CA LYS A 122 4.17 -4.76 21.39
C LYS A 122 3.67 -4.04 22.63
#